data_AF-A0AA95GSX0-F1
#
_entry.id   AF-A0AA95GSX0-F1
#
_cell.length_a   1.000
_cell.length_b   1.000
_cell.length_c   1.000
_cell.angle_alpha   90.00
_cell.angle_beta   90.00
_cell.angle_gamma   90.00
#
_symmetry.space_group_name_H-M   'P 1'
#
loop_
_entity.id
_entity.type
_entity.pdbx_description
1 polymer ?
#
loop_
_entity_poly.entity_id
_entity_poly.type
_entity_poly.pdbx_seq_one_letter_code
_entity_poly.pdbx_strand_id
1 'polypeptide(L)'
;MMNRRAEKNLRALQKVNPTAALVFSVIRENMQIGTNAVTISNPALAKILEKSVRTIARATKHLADHAYVQIVKVGNTNTYVVNEQVAFAGSVGQRKAVFSATVVAHECEQEKGWDEVKKLKAIPIIYSENEIIYD
;
A
#
# COMPACT_ATOMS: atom_id res chain seq x y z
N MET A 1 -7.26 20.50 5.75
CA MET A 1 -7.21 20.51 7.23
C MET A 1 -7.28 19.08 7.75
N MET A 2 -6.39 18.71 8.69
CA MET A 2 -6.32 17.35 9.24
C MET A 2 -7.54 17.04 10.12
N ASN A 3 -8.15 15.86 9.94
CA ASN A 3 -9.37 15.48 10.67
C ASN A 3 -9.07 15.26 12.17
N ARG A 4 -9.68 16.05 13.05
CA ARG A 4 -9.47 16.00 14.52
C ARG A 4 -9.75 14.62 15.13
N ARG A 5 -10.68 13.85 14.56
CA ARG A 5 -10.99 12.48 15.01
C ARG A 5 -9.88 11.51 14.62
N ALA A 6 -9.32 11.66 13.41
CA ALA A 6 -8.19 10.86 12.95
C ALA A 6 -6.96 11.05 13.86
N GLU A 7 -6.67 12.28 14.27
CA GLU A 7 -5.58 12.57 15.22
C GLU A 7 -5.80 11.99 16.62
N LYS A 8 -7.04 11.95 17.10
CA LYS A 8 -7.36 11.27 18.36
C LYS A 8 -7.12 9.76 18.25
N ASN A 9 -7.54 9.14 17.15
CA ASN A 9 -7.32 7.72 16.89
C ASN A 9 -5.83 7.38 16.74
N LEU A 10 -5.06 8.23 16.04
CA LEU A 10 -3.61 8.07 15.92
C LEU A 10 -2.93 8.11 17.29
N ARG A 11 -3.28 9.06 18.15
CA ARG A 11 -2.74 9.13 19.52
C ARG A 11 -3.13 7.92 20.36
N ALA A 12 -4.34 7.38 20.18
CA ALA A 12 -4.76 6.15 20.85
C ALA A 12 -3.92 4.95 20.38
N LEU A 13 -3.71 4.80 19.07
CA LEU A 13 -2.84 3.78 18.49
C LEU A 13 -1.40 3.87 19.03
N GLN A 14 -0.82 5.08 19.04
CA GLN A 14 0.54 5.31 19.53
C GLN A 14 0.72 4.89 20.99
N LYS A 15 -0.29 5.12 21.83
CA LYS A 15 -0.25 4.72 23.25
C LYS A 15 -0.37 3.21 23.44
N VAL A 16 -1.25 2.56 22.68
CA VAL A 16 -1.55 1.13 22.85
C VAL A 16 -0.49 0.25 22.17
N ASN A 17 -0.06 0.62 20.97
CA ASN A 17 0.90 -0.15 20.19
C ASN A 17 1.81 0.78 19.35
N PRO A 18 2.94 1.24 19.93
CA PRO A 18 3.86 2.15 19.24
C PRO A 18 4.41 1.57 17.93
N THR A 19 4.63 0.26 17.86
CA THR A 19 5.17 -0.36 16.63
C THR A 19 4.12 -0.39 15.52
N ALA A 20 2.85 -0.66 15.85
CA ALA A 20 1.76 -0.52 14.88
C ALA A 20 1.61 0.92 14.40
N ALA A 21 1.79 1.92 15.28
CA ALA A 21 1.81 3.32 14.88
C ALA A 21 2.95 3.65 13.90
N LEU A 22 4.14 3.08 14.10
CA LEU A 22 5.27 3.25 13.17
C LEU A 22 4.98 2.61 11.81
N VAL A 23 4.45 1.38 11.78
CA VAL A 23 4.01 0.74 10.51
C VAL A 23 2.98 1.61 9.80
N PHE A 24 1.98 2.11 10.53
CA PHE A 24 0.98 3.02 9.97
C PHE A 24 1.57 4.34 9.47
N SER A 25 2.65 4.81 10.07
CA SER A 25 3.39 5.99 9.59
C SER A 25 4.01 5.76 8.21
N VAL A 26 4.71 4.64 8.03
CA VAL A 26 5.33 4.27 6.74
C VAL A 26 4.26 4.09 5.65
N ILE A 27 3.12 3.48 5.99
CA ILE A 27 1.99 3.35 5.07
C ILE A 27 1.48 4.73 4.62
N ARG A 28 1.31 5.67 5.56
CA ARG A 28 0.82 7.03 5.22
C ARG A 28 1.83 7.86 4.44
N GLU A 29 3.13 7.71 4.75
CA GLU A 29 4.22 8.39 4.02
C GLU A 29 4.23 8.01 2.54
N ASN A 30 3.91 6.75 2.23
CA ASN A 30 3.88 6.23 0.87
C ASN A 30 2.50 6.34 0.20
N MET A 31 1.53 6.99 0.84
CA MET A 31 0.20 7.21 0.27
C MET A 31 0.20 8.51 -0.54
N GLN A 32 -0.21 8.43 -1.81
CA GLN A 32 -0.29 9.58 -2.71
C GLN A 32 -1.67 10.21 -2.66
N ILE A 33 -1.78 11.47 -3.09
CA ILE A 33 -3.07 12.17 -3.19
C ILE A 33 -3.96 11.40 -4.19
N GLY A 34 -5.14 10.98 -3.75
CA GLY A 34 -6.07 10.21 -4.56
C GLY A 34 -5.82 8.69 -4.58
N THR A 35 -4.86 8.19 -3.80
CA THR A 35 -4.70 6.76 -3.53
C THR A 35 -5.15 6.42 -2.11
N ASN A 36 -5.68 5.20 -1.93
CA ASN A 36 -6.21 4.73 -0.66
C ASN A 36 -5.56 3.44 -0.17
N ALA A 37 -4.64 2.90 -0.96
CA ALA A 37 -3.96 1.65 -0.72
C ALA A 37 -2.46 1.76 -0.94
N VAL A 38 -1.68 1.08 -0.11
CA VAL A 38 -0.23 0.93 -0.25
C VAL A 38 0.14 -0.54 -0.18
N THR A 39 0.86 -1.03 -1.18
CA THR A 39 1.42 -2.39 -1.19
C THR A 39 2.87 -2.33 -0.73
N ILE A 40 3.16 -2.95 0.41
CA ILE A 40 4.52 -3.06 0.94
C ILE A 40 4.66 -4.38 1.72
N SER A 41 5.79 -5.05 1.58
CA SER A 41 6.01 -6.34 2.23
C SER A 41 6.37 -6.19 3.72
N ASN A 42 6.18 -7.28 4.48
CA ASN A 42 6.64 -7.33 5.87
C ASN A 42 8.17 -7.27 6.00
N PRO A 43 8.98 -7.92 5.14
CA PRO A 43 10.44 -7.75 5.14
C PRO A 43 10.90 -6.31 4.86
N ALA A 44 10.30 -5.61 3.91
CA ALA A 44 10.62 -4.22 3.61
C ALA A 44 10.30 -3.31 4.81
N LEU A 45 9.10 -3.43 5.39
CA LEU A 45 8.72 -2.72 6.62
C LEU A 45 9.67 -3.03 7.79
N ALA A 46 10.11 -4.27 7.92
CA ALA A 46 11.03 -4.70 8.97
C ALA A 46 12.40 -4.03 8.83
N LYS A 47 12.89 -3.87 7.60
CA LYS A 47 14.13 -3.15 7.30
C LYS A 47 13.98 -1.65 7.56
N ILE A 48 12.94 -1.02 7.03
CA ILE A 48 12.68 0.42 7.19
C ILE A 48 12.57 0.82 8.67
N LEU A 49 11.90 -0.01 9.49
CA LEU A 49 11.65 0.28 10.90
C LEU A 49 12.66 -0.37 11.86
N GLU A 50 13.67 -1.06 11.34
CA GLU A 50 14.68 -1.79 12.11
C GLU A 50 14.06 -2.74 13.16
N LYS A 51 13.03 -3.50 12.74
CA LYS A 51 12.34 -4.48 13.57
C LYS A 51 12.44 -5.88 12.97
N SER A 52 12.15 -6.90 13.79
CA SER A 52 11.98 -8.24 13.26
C SER A 52 10.72 -8.35 12.40
N VAL A 53 10.74 -9.18 11.36
CA VAL A 53 9.58 -9.48 10.52
C VAL A 53 8.39 -9.98 11.36
N ARG A 54 8.66 -10.76 12.43
CA ARG A 54 7.63 -11.23 13.36
C ARG A 54 6.98 -10.09 14.14
N THR A 55 7.74 -9.07 14.52
CA THR A 55 7.21 -7.85 15.15
C THR A 55 6.32 -7.09 14.18
N ILE A 56 6.75 -6.92 12.93
CA ILE A 56 5.93 -6.29 11.88
C ILE A 56 4.65 -7.06 11.61
N ALA A 57 4.71 -8.39 11.53
CA ALA A 57 3.52 -9.24 11.34
C ALA A 57 2.49 -9.08 12.48
N ARG A 58 2.95 -8.95 13.73
CA ARG A 58 2.07 -8.68 14.88
C ARG A 58 1.50 -7.26 14.84
N ALA A 59 2.31 -6.27 14.45
CA ALA A 59 1.90 -4.88 14.34
C ALA A 59 0.85 -4.66 13.25
N THR A 60 1.07 -5.26 12.06
CA THR A 60 0.11 -5.25 10.95
C THR A 60 -1.19 -5.95 11.31
N LYS A 61 -1.12 -7.10 12.00
CA LYS A 61 -2.30 -7.77 12.57
C LYS A 61 -3.06 -6.86 13.53
N HIS A 62 -2.37 -6.15 14.42
CA HIS A 62 -3.02 -5.20 15.34
C HIS A 62 -3.76 -4.08 14.59
N LEU A 63 -3.15 -3.51 13.54
CA LEU A 63 -3.81 -2.49 12.71
C LEU A 63 -5.09 -3.02 12.06
N ALA A 64 -5.06 -4.27 11.57
CA ALA A 64 -6.23 -4.90 10.97
C ALA A 64 -7.33 -5.23 11.99
N ASP A 65 -6.97 -5.87 13.10
CA ASP A 65 -7.89 -6.27 14.17
C ASP A 65 -8.65 -5.06 14.76
N HIS A 66 -8.03 -3.87 14.74
CA HIS A 66 -8.60 -2.62 15.27
C HIS A 66 -9.05 -1.65 14.17
N ALA A 67 -9.21 -2.11 12.93
CA ALA A 67 -9.76 -1.37 11.80
C ALA A 67 -9.04 -0.05 11.44
N TYR A 68 -7.72 0.03 11.71
CA TYR A 68 -6.87 1.12 11.19
C TYR A 68 -6.55 0.93 9.71
N VAL A 69 -6.41 -0.34 9.27
CA VAL A 69 -6.20 -0.72 7.86
C VAL A 69 -7.00 -1.98 7.55
N GLN A 70 -7.41 -2.15 6.31
CA GLN A 70 -7.80 -3.42 5.73
C GLN A 70 -6.59 -4.02 5.01
N ILE A 71 -6.34 -5.32 5.21
CA ILE A 71 -5.26 -6.04 4.54
C ILE A 71 -5.85 -6.88 3.42
N VAL A 72 -5.40 -6.63 2.19
CA VAL A 72 -5.67 -7.46 1.01
C VAL A 72 -4.39 -8.19 0.64
N LYS A 73 -4.49 -9.47 0.28
CA LYS A 73 -3.35 -10.25 -0.19
C LYS A 73 -3.19 -10.08 -1.70
N VAL A 74 -2.00 -9.67 -2.14
CA VAL A 74 -1.64 -9.55 -3.55
C VAL A 74 -0.38 -10.38 -3.79
N GLY A 75 -0.54 -11.54 -4.42
CA GLY A 75 0.51 -12.55 -4.49
C GLY A 75 1.00 -12.97 -3.09
N ASN A 76 2.31 -12.88 -2.87
CA ASN A 76 2.94 -13.19 -1.57
C ASN A 76 3.03 -11.96 -0.63
N THR A 77 2.54 -10.79 -1.04
CA THR A 77 2.71 -9.53 -0.32
C THR A 77 1.37 -8.99 0.19
N ASN A 78 1.44 -8.11 1.19
CA ASN A 78 0.30 -7.42 1.75
C ASN A 78 0.08 -6.07 1.05
N THR A 79 -1.17 -5.79 0.74
CA THR A 79 -1.66 -4.45 0.39
C THR A 79 -2.49 -3.92 1.54
N TYR A 80 -2.12 -2.75 2.06
CA TYR A 80 -2.79 -2.06 3.14
C TYR A 80 -3.71 -1.00 2.55
N VAL A 81 -5.01 -1.22 2.67
CA VAL A 81 -6.03 -0.21 2.37
C VAL A 81 -6.29 0.56 3.66
N VAL A 82 -6.02 1.85 3.69
CA VAL A 82 -6.32 2.66 4.88
C VAL A 82 -7.80 3.01 4.85
N ASN A 83 -8.49 2.87 5.98
CA ASN A 83 -9.93 3.05 6.04
C ASN A 83 -10.34 4.45 5.56
N GLU A 84 -11.14 4.47 4.51
CA GLU A 84 -11.42 5.63 3.71
C GLU A 84 -12.94 5.82 3.63
N GLN A 85 -13.51 6.63 4.51
CA GLN A 85 -14.84 7.24 4.26
C GLN A 85 -14.78 8.33 3.15
N VAL A 86 -13.77 8.31 2.26
CA VAL A 86 -13.34 9.47 1.44
C VAL A 86 -13.02 9.20 -0.05
N ALA A 87 -12.78 7.98 -0.55
CA ALA A 87 -12.59 7.78 -2.00
C ALA A 87 -13.20 6.48 -2.51
N PHE A 88 -14.48 6.58 -2.83
CA PHE A 88 -14.99 5.88 -4.01
C PHE A 88 -15.75 6.86 -4.89
N ALA A 89 -15.32 6.95 -6.14
CA ALA A 89 -16.20 7.24 -7.27
C ALA A 89 -16.09 6.03 -8.21
N GLY A 90 -17.05 5.12 -8.14
CA GLY A 90 -17.11 3.95 -9.01
C GLY A 90 -18.51 3.34 -9.00
N SER A 91 -19.02 3.00 -10.18
CA SER A 91 -20.38 2.51 -10.40
C SER A 91 -20.53 1.02 -10.09
N VAL A 92 -21.73 0.65 -9.63
CA VAL A 92 -22.14 -0.70 -9.25
C VAL A 92 -22.15 -1.60 -10.49
N GLY A 93 -21.39 -2.70 -10.49
CA GLY A 93 -21.53 -3.77 -11.49
C GLY A 93 -20.27 -4.44 -12.03
N GLN A 94 -19.06 -3.96 -11.74
CA GLN A 94 -17.85 -4.65 -12.17
C GLN A 94 -17.46 -5.78 -11.20
N ARG A 95 -17.12 -6.97 -11.74
CA ARG A 95 -16.47 -8.07 -10.97
C ARG A 95 -15.00 -7.76 -10.62
N LYS A 96 -14.62 -6.48 -10.60
CA LYS A 96 -13.29 -5.97 -10.30
C LYS A 96 -13.48 -4.64 -9.58
N ALA A 97 -12.88 -4.48 -8.42
CA ALA A 97 -12.74 -3.19 -7.77
C ALA A 97 -11.37 -2.62 -8.19
N VAL A 98 -11.37 -1.49 -8.88
CA VAL A 98 -10.14 -0.78 -9.25
C VAL A 98 -9.73 0.07 -8.05
N PHE A 99 -8.62 -0.29 -7.41
CA PHE A 99 -8.01 0.51 -6.33
C PHE A 99 -6.75 1.16 -6.87
N SER A 100 -6.66 2.48 -6.76
CA SER A 100 -5.39 3.19 -6.99
C SER A 100 -4.48 2.88 -5.80
N ALA A 101 -3.46 2.04 -6.03
CA ALA A 101 -2.53 1.59 -5.00
C ALA A 101 -1.10 2.07 -5.30
N THR A 102 -0.41 2.58 -4.29
CA THR A 102 1.03 2.86 -4.38
C THR A 102 1.79 1.58 -4.04
N VAL A 103 2.62 1.08 -4.96
CA VAL A 103 3.45 -0.11 -4.74
C VAL A 103 4.85 0.33 -4.33
N VAL A 104 5.31 -0.10 -3.15
CA VAL A 104 6.64 0.19 -2.62
C VAL A 104 7.53 -1.02 -2.84
N ALA A 105 8.54 -0.87 -3.70
CA ALA A 105 9.60 -1.86 -3.89
C ALA A 105 10.87 -1.38 -3.16
N HIS A 106 11.40 -2.22 -2.26
CA HIS A 106 12.62 -1.92 -1.51
C HIS A 106 13.80 -2.74 -2.02
N GLU A 107 15.01 -2.16 -2.03
CA GLU A 107 16.24 -2.80 -2.55
C GLU A 107 16.57 -4.13 -1.86
N CYS A 108 16.22 -4.26 -0.58
CA CYS A 108 16.47 -5.47 0.22
C CYS A 108 15.74 -6.72 -0.28
N GLU A 109 14.76 -6.54 -1.16
CA GLU A 109 13.97 -7.60 -1.77
C GLU A 109 14.38 -7.87 -3.21
N GLN A 110 15.37 -7.14 -3.73
CA GLN A 110 15.81 -7.26 -5.12
C GLN A 110 17.06 -8.14 -5.23
N GLU A 111 17.19 -8.82 -6.37
CA GLU A 111 18.38 -9.62 -6.70
C GLU A 111 19.59 -8.71 -6.99
N LYS A 112 20.81 -9.27 -6.91
CA LYS A 112 22.03 -8.51 -7.26
C LYS A 112 21.96 -8.03 -8.72
N GLY A 113 22.32 -6.77 -8.96
CA GLY A 113 22.26 -6.15 -10.28
C GLY A 113 20.86 -5.65 -10.66
N TRP A 114 19.95 -5.48 -9.70
CA TRP A 114 18.63 -4.86 -9.92
C TRP A 114 18.72 -3.40 -10.39
N ASP A 115 19.79 -2.72 -10.03
CA ASP A 115 20.15 -1.36 -10.38
C ASP A 115 20.79 -1.26 -11.78
N GLU A 116 21.16 -2.40 -12.40
CA GLU A 116 21.62 -2.45 -13.77
C GLU A 116 20.45 -2.24 -14.74
N VAL A 117 20.32 -1.04 -15.28
CA VAL A 117 19.27 -0.72 -16.27
C VAL A 117 19.54 -1.47 -17.58
N LYS A 118 18.95 -2.67 -17.70
CA LYS A 118 18.96 -3.47 -18.94
C LYS A 118 17.82 -3.04 -19.84
N LYS A 119 18.13 -2.77 -21.11
CA LYS A 119 17.09 -2.47 -22.11
C LYS A 119 16.22 -3.70 -22.29
N LEU A 120 14.98 -3.62 -21.81
CA LEU A 120 14.00 -4.70 -21.94
C LEU A 120 13.67 -4.94 -23.41
N LYS A 121 13.37 -6.20 -23.77
CA LYS A 121 12.96 -6.55 -25.12
C LYS A 121 11.62 -5.90 -25.42
N ALA A 122 11.50 -5.25 -26.58
CA ALA A 122 10.22 -4.78 -27.07
C ALA A 122 9.33 -6.00 -27.40
N ILE A 123 8.10 -5.99 -26.90
CA ILE A 123 7.07 -6.97 -27.24
C ILE A 123 6.04 -6.24 -28.12
N PRO A 124 5.55 -6.86 -29.21
CA PRO A 124 4.50 -6.26 -30.02
C PRO A 124 3.24 -6.04 -29.18
N ILE A 125 2.74 -4.80 -29.21
CA ILE A 125 1.45 -4.42 -28.61
C ILE A 125 0.41 -4.59 -29.72
N ILE A 126 -0.56 -5.48 -29.52
CA ILE A 126 -1.72 -5.61 -30.41
C ILE A 126 -2.72 -4.54 -29.96
N TYR A 127 -2.83 -3.46 -30.74
CA TYR A 127 -3.93 -2.52 -30.59
C TYR A 127 -5.19 -3.18 -31.17
N SER A 128 -6.26 -3.29 -30.38
CA SER A 128 -7.60 -3.51 -30.93
C SER A 128 -8.10 -2.18 -31.48
N GLU A 129 -8.62 -2.14 -32.70
CA GLU A 129 -8.98 -0.96 -33.50
C GLU A 129 -10.08 -0.02 -32.93
N ASN A 130 -10.33 0.01 -31.62
CA ASN A 130 -11.45 0.75 -31.03
C ASN A 130 -11.07 1.95 -30.14
N GLU A 131 -9.82 2.41 -30.13
CA GLU A 131 -9.47 3.72 -29.55
C GLU A 131 -9.37 4.77 -30.67
N ILE A 132 -10.55 5.22 -31.13
CA ILE A 132 -10.66 6.45 -31.92
C ILE A 132 -10.31 7.60 -30.99
N ILE A 133 -9.11 8.15 -31.19
CA ILE A 133 -8.72 9.48 -30.73
C ILE A 133 -9.57 10.49 -31.49
N TYR A 134 -10.30 11.36 -30.78
CA TYR A 134 -10.76 12.62 -31.35
C TYR A 134 -9.76 13.70 -30.94
N ASP A 135 -9.34 14.49 -31.94
CA ASP A 135 -8.33 15.57 -31.95
C ASP A 135 -8.34 16.50 -30.72
#